data_AF-A0A4U2ZBU5-F1
#
_entry.id   AF-A0A4U2ZBU5-F1
#
_cell.length_a   1.000
_cell.length_b   1.000
_cell.length_c   1.000
_cell.angle_alpha   90.00
_cell.angle_beta   90.00
_cell.angle_gamma   90.00
#
_symmetry.space_group_name_H-M   'P 1'
#
loop_
_entity.id
_entity.type
_entity.pdbx_description
1 polymer ?
#
loop_
_entity_poly.entity_id
_entity_poly.type
_entity_poly.pdbx_seq_one_letter_code
_entity_poly.pdbx_strand_id
1 'polypeptide(L)'
;MWLNKLKIAIIEKNPNALGKLLDDVPQLQDPKEIQEAIYLLKEATSLMESLRDETKASMKQIKKNLDFLRSTDIPTSKKLDIRS
;
A
#
# COMPACT_ATOMS: atom_id res chain seq x y z
N MET A 1 8.01 9.33 -23.00
CA MET A 1 8.81 8.70 -21.91
C MET A 1 7.97 8.35 -20.69
N TRP A 2 7.06 9.22 -20.23
CA TRP A 2 6.23 8.98 -19.04
C TRP A 2 5.30 7.76 -19.16
N LEU A 3 4.61 7.58 -20.30
CA LEU A 3 3.75 6.41 -20.55
C LEU A 3 4.52 5.08 -20.44
N ASN A 4 5.76 5.04 -20.92
CA ASN A 4 6.61 3.86 -20.78
C ASN A 4 6.96 3.60 -19.32
N LYS A 5 7.24 4.64 -18.54
CA LYS A 5 7.48 4.50 -17.09
C LYS A 5 6.21 4.01 -16.37
N LEU A 6 5.04 4.49 -16.76
CA LEU A 6 3.75 4.02 -16.22
C LEU A 6 3.54 2.54 -16.50
N LYS A 7 3.76 2.10 -17.75
CA LYS A 7 3.69 0.67 -18.12
C LYS A 7 4.66 -0.18 -17.30
N ILE A 8 5.92 0.26 -17.18
CA ILE A 8 6.94 -0.45 -16.38
C ILE A 8 6.48 -0.56 -14.92
N ALA A 9 6.02 0.54 -14.32
CA ALA A 9 5.56 0.56 -12.94
C ALA A 9 4.35 -0.35 -12.68
N ILE A 10 3.44 -0.46 -13.65
CA ILE A 10 2.30 -1.40 -13.59
C ILE A 10 2.79 -2.85 -13.69
N ILE A 11 3.67 -3.17 -14.65
CA ILE A 11 4.22 -4.53 -14.84
C ILE A 11 5.01 -4.99 -13.61
N GLU A 12 5.85 -4.12 -13.05
CA GLU A 12 6.63 -4.38 -11.85
C GLU A 12 5.77 -4.37 -10.57
N LYS A 13 4.49 -4.01 -10.67
CA LYS A 13 3.55 -3.84 -9.55
C LYS A 13 4.16 -2.99 -8.42
N ASN A 14 4.83 -1.91 -8.77
CA ASN A 14 5.63 -1.11 -7.84
C ASN A 14 4.89 0.18 -7.43
N PRO A 15 4.28 0.23 -6.23
CA PRO A 15 3.48 1.38 -5.78
C PRO A 15 4.31 2.66 -5.65
N ASN A 16 5.59 2.54 -5.31
CA ASN A 16 6.47 3.68 -5.16
C ASN A 16 6.80 4.31 -6.52
N ALA A 17 6.99 3.47 -7.55
CA ALA A 17 7.20 3.95 -8.91
C ALA A 17 5.93 4.61 -9.46
N LEU A 18 4.74 4.05 -9.18
CA LEU A 18 3.46 4.67 -9.51
C LEU A 18 3.28 6.02 -8.80
N GLY A 19 3.60 6.10 -7.50
CA GLY A 19 3.54 7.34 -6.73
C GLY A 19 4.42 8.44 -7.33
N LYS A 20 5.67 8.13 -7.68
CA LYS A 20 6.59 9.08 -8.32
C LYS A 20 6.08 9.63 -9.66
N LEU A 21 5.23 8.88 -10.37
CA LEU A 21 4.65 9.33 -11.64
C LEU A 21 3.51 10.33 -11.45
N LEU A 22 2.94 10.41 -10.24
CA LEU A 22 1.94 11.41 -9.88
C LEU A 22 2.58 12.77 -9.53
N ASP A 23 3.85 12.77 -9.12
CA ASP A 23 4.58 14.00 -8.79
C ASP A 23 4.87 14.86 -10.05
N ASP A 24 4.99 14.22 -11.22
CA ASP A 24 5.26 14.88 -12.50
C ASP A 24 4.37 14.28 -13.59
N VAL A 25 3.19 14.89 -13.77
CA VAL A 25 2.20 14.49 -14.76
C VAL A 25 2.49 15.20 -16.10
N PRO A 26 2.67 14.47 -17.20
CA PRO A 26 3.04 15.06 -18.48
C PRO A 26 1.83 15.76 -19.12
N GLN A 27 2.10 16.75 -19.98
CA GLN A 27 1.12 17.20 -20.95
C GLN A 27 1.12 16.26 -22.15
N LEU A 28 0.04 15.50 -22.31
CA LEU A 28 -0.20 14.65 -23.48
C LEU A 28 -0.99 15.45 -24.51
N GLN A 29 -0.47 15.55 -25.74
CA GLN A 29 -1.09 16.31 -26.82
C GLN A 29 -1.77 15.42 -27.87
N ASP A 30 -1.30 14.17 -28.02
CA ASP A 30 -1.90 13.20 -28.94
C ASP A 30 -3.13 12.54 -28.28
N PRO A 31 -4.32 12.61 -28.90
CA PRO A 31 -5.51 11.91 -28.44
C PRO A 31 -5.30 10.42 -28.17
N LYS A 32 -4.43 9.74 -28.95
CA LYS A 32 -4.13 8.32 -28.73
C LYS A 32 -3.35 8.09 -27.44
N GLU A 33 -2.36 8.92 -27.17
CA GLU A 33 -1.57 8.86 -25.94
C GLU A 33 -2.44 9.14 -24.71
N ILE A 34 -3.39 10.08 -24.82
CA ILE A 34 -4.36 10.37 -23.77
C ILE A 34 -5.24 9.15 -23.50
N GLN A 35 -5.78 8.54 -24.55
CA GLN A 35 -6.63 7.36 -24.41
C GLN A 35 -5.86 6.19 -23.79
N GLU A 36 -4.62 5.96 -24.22
CA GLU A 36 -3.73 4.96 -23.62
C GLU A 36 -3.45 5.25 -22.14
N ALA A 37 -3.14 6.49 -21.79
CA ALA A 37 -2.91 6.90 -20.41
C ALA A 37 -4.12 6.57 -19.53
N ILE A 38 -5.34 6.86 -20.01
CA ILE A 38 -6.58 6.59 -19.25
C ILE A 38 -6.73 5.10 -18.95
N TYR A 39 -6.49 4.22 -19.93
CA TYR A 39 -6.58 2.78 -19.71
C TYR A 39 -5.52 2.29 -18.73
N LEU A 40 -4.27 2.76 -18.86
CA LEU A 40 -3.18 2.41 -17.95
C LEU A 40 -3.45 2.90 -16.53
N LEU A 41 -3.99 4.11 -16.36
CA LEU A 41 -4.37 4.65 -15.05
C LEU A 41 -5.48 3.84 -14.39
N LYS A 42 -6.45 3.36 -15.18
CA LYS A 42 -7.51 2.48 -14.68
C LYS A 42 -6.92 1.16 -14.17
N GLU A 43 -5.99 0.57 -14.91
CA GLU A 43 -5.32 -0.67 -14.50
C GLU A 43 -4.43 -0.45 -13.25
N ALA A 44 -3.66 0.64 -13.22
CA ALA A 44 -2.88 1.03 -12.04
C ALA A 44 -3.76 1.22 -10.80
N THR A 45 -4.95 1.81 -10.96
CA THR A 45 -5.92 2.00 -9.87
C THR A 45 -6.40 0.65 -9.34
N SER A 46 -6.82 -0.25 -10.23
CA SER A 46 -7.27 -1.60 -9.85
C SER A 46 -6.19 -2.39 -9.12
N LEU A 47 -4.93 -2.25 -9.55
CA LEU A 47 -3.78 -2.87 -8.89
C LEU A 47 -3.58 -2.31 -7.49
N MET A 48 -3.70 -0.99 -7.33
CA MET A 48 -3.51 -0.33 -6.04
C MET A 48 -4.61 -0.67 -5.03
N GLU A 49 -5.85 -0.78 -5.49
CA GLU A 49 -6.98 -1.24 -4.68
C GLU A 49 -6.79 -2.68 -4.19
N SER A 50 -6.33 -3.57 -5.06
CA SER A 50 -6.04 -4.96 -4.71
C SER A 50 -4.96 -5.04 -3.64
N LEU A 51 -3.84 -4.31 -3.81
CA LEU A 51 -2.76 -4.27 -2.81
C LEU A 51 -3.24 -3.70 -1.47
N ARG A 52 -4.10 -2.67 -1.50
CA ARG A 52 -4.69 -2.08 -0.29
C ARG A 52 -5.51 -3.11 0.47
N ASP A 53 -6.36 -3.86 -0.23
CA ASP A 53 -7.26 -4.82 0.39
C ASP A 53 -6.51 -6.04 0.94
N GLU A 54 -5.48 -6.53 0.23
CA GLU A 54 -4.55 -7.54 0.74
C GLU A 54 -3.83 -7.07 2.00
N THR A 55 -3.26 -5.86 1.97
CA THR A 55 -2.57 -5.27 3.13
C THR A 55 -3.50 -5.13 4.33
N LYS A 56 -4.74 -4.71 4.10
CA LYS A 56 -5.78 -4.60 5.13
C LYS A 56 -6.10 -5.97 5.74
N ALA A 57 -6.20 -7.02 4.92
CA ALA A 57 -6.43 -8.38 5.40
C ALA A 57 -5.26 -8.87 6.27
N SER A 58 -4.02 -8.67 5.83
CA SER A 58 -2.82 -9.02 6.59
C SER A 58 -2.74 -8.27 7.92
N MET A 59 -2.99 -6.96 7.92
CA MET A 59 -3.00 -6.14 9.15
C MET A 59 -4.08 -6.60 10.14
N LYS A 60 -5.26 -7.01 9.66
CA LYS A 60 -6.31 -7.58 10.51
C LYS A 60 -5.85 -8.86 11.20
N GLN A 61 -5.14 -9.73 10.47
CA GLN A 61 -4.59 -10.96 11.03
C GLN A 61 -3.49 -10.67 12.07
N ILE A 62 -2.57 -9.75 11.76
CA ILE A 62 -1.52 -9.31 12.69
C ILE A 62 -2.14 -8.78 13.98
N LYS A 63 -3.16 -7.92 13.87
CA LYS A 63 -3.88 -7.39 15.04
C LYS A 63 -4.48 -8.51 15.89
N LYS A 64 -5.18 -9.47 15.26
CA LYS A 64 -5.75 -10.62 15.97
C LYS A 64 -4.69 -11.42 16.73
N ASN A 65 -3.54 -11.65 16.11
CA ASN A 65 -2.44 -12.37 16.75
C ASN A 65 -1.87 -11.58 17.93
N LEU A 66 -1.72 -10.26 17.80
CA LEU A 66 -1.26 -9.39 18.88
C LEU A 66 -2.25 -9.37 20.05
N ASP A 67 -3.55 -9.29 19.77
CA ASP A 67 -4.61 -9.30 20.78
C ASP A 67 -4.62 -10.65 21.53
N PHE A 68 -4.43 -11.75 20.82
CA PHE A 68 -4.27 -13.08 21.44
C PHE A 68 -3.06 -13.12 22.38
N LEU A 69 -1.87 -12.72 21.91
CA LEU A 69 -0.66 -12.71 22.73
C LEU A 69 -0.82 -11.87 24.01
N ARG A 70 -1.45 -10.70 23.88
CA ARG A 70 -1.78 -9.83 25.02
C ARG A 70 -2.77 -10.46 25.99
N SER A 71 -3.75 -11.22 25.50
CA SER A 71 -4.71 -11.94 26.36
C SER A 71 -4.07 -13.10 27.12
N THR A 72 -2.99 -13.68 26.58
CA THR A 72 -2.21 -14.73 27.25
C THR A 72 -1.12 -14.18 28.15
N ASP A 73 -0.88 -12.87 28.12
CA ASP A 73 0.11 -12.21 28.96
C ASP A 73 -0.39 -12.23 30.40
N ILE A 74 0.25 -13.03 31.25
CA ILE A 74 -0.09 -13.09 32.67
C ILE A 74 0.33 -11.74 33.26
N PRO A 75 -0.59 -10.93 33.83
CA PRO A 75 -0.22 -9.68 34.43
C PRO A 75 0.71 -9.97 35.61
N THR A 76 2.02 -9.83 35.39
CA THR A 76 3.00 -9.83 36.46
C THR A 76 2.79 -8.53 37.22
N SER A 77 2.01 -8.60 38.30
CA SER A 77 1.96 -7.59 39.33
C SER A 77 3.40 -7.34 39.81
N LYS A 78 4.09 -6.37 39.20
CA LYS A 78 5.36 -5.82 39.70
C LYS A 78 5.04 -4.94 40.92
N LYS A 79 4.49 -5.54 41.97
CA LYS A 79 4.47 -4.95 43.30
C LYS A 79 5.82 -5.26 43.93
N LEU A 80 6.85 -4.50 43.54
CA LEU A 80 7.98 -4.27 44.44
C LEU A 80 7.53 -3.16 45.40
N ASP A 81 6.72 -3.55 46.39
CA ASP A 81 6.34 -2.66 47.49
C ASP A 81 7.51 -2.62 48.48
N ILE A 82 8.55 -1.86 48.11
CA ILE A 82 9.65 -1.48 49.02
C ILE A 82 9.24 -0.19 49.74
N ARG A 83 8.22 -0.27 50.58
CA ARG A 83 8.06 0.68 51.67
C ARG A 83 8.72 0.09 52.91
N SER A 84 9.89 0.65 53.22
CA SER A 84 10.50 0.64 54.56
C SER A 84 9.66 1.43 55.55
#